data_AF-A0A5A7MGR3-F1
#
_entry.id   AF-A0A5A7MGR3-F1
#
_cell.length_a   1.000
_cell.length_b   1.000
_cell.length_c   1.000
_cell.angle_alpha   90.00
_cell.angle_beta   90.00
_cell.angle_gamma   90.00
#
_symmetry.space_group_name_H-M   'P 1'
#
loop_
_entity.id
_entity.type
_entity.pdbx_description
1 polymer ?
#
loop_
_entity_poly.entity_id
_entity_poly.type
_entity_poly.pdbx_seq_one_letter_code
_entity_poly.pdbx_strand_id
1 'polypeptide(L)'
;MSKIDRVLRSNLKLRHLQLLVALDQFRHLGRAAEFLAVTQPAVSKTLAEVERMLGMALFERSTRGTEPTAAGVSMVRFARSVLAGFERTRDEMAAEASGARGRTSVGAMVVATPVLLASAVERLKARSDQTTVMVEEGDLTRLLPKLRLGELDLFVGRLEPGYAAPDLETEALYDDPMVAVVRPGHALLAPGAASWQALADQPCVLPPPWASLRVKLEQQFYAHGLHPPADIVETASFLSQLTFVHQRGAVAFMARGVARSHAALGTLAMLDLVVPIDLPPVGLITLRGQPLTPTTGLLVECLREVAGELG
;
A
#
# COMPACT_ATOMS: atom_id res chain seq x y z
N MET A 1 5.47 8.93 38.14
CA MET A 1 5.15 8.07 36.99
C MET A 1 3.63 7.97 36.88
N SER A 2 3.04 8.19 35.70
CA SER A 2 1.58 8.17 35.56
C SER A 2 1.04 6.76 35.82
N LYS A 3 -0.18 6.65 36.35
CA LYS A 3 -0.87 5.35 36.56
C LYS A 3 -0.91 4.51 35.28
N ILE A 4 -1.02 5.18 34.12
CA ILE A 4 -1.02 4.57 32.79
C ILE A 4 0.33 3.90 32.47
N ASP A 5 1.45 4.57 32.73
CA ASP A 5 2.79 4.01 32.46
C ASP A 5 3.05 2.72 33.26
N ARG A 6 2.63 2.67 34.53
CA ARG A 6 2.73 1.44 35.34
C ARG A 6 1.92 0.28 34.74
N VAL A 7 0.71 0.57 34.27
CA VAL A 7 -0.17 -0.44 33.69
C VAL A 7 0.41 -1.01 32.40
N LEU A 8 0.92 -0.13 31.52
CA LEU A 8 1.53 -0.51 30.26
C LEU A 8 2.78 -1.38 30.47
N ARG A 9 3.58 -1.11 31.49
CA ARG A 9 4.84 -1.83 31.75
C ARG A 9 4.66 -3.18 32.46
N SER A 10 3.71 -3.31 33.37
CA SER A 10 3.73 -4.44 34.33
C SER A 10 2.43 -5.23 34.47
N ASN A 11 1.30 -4.69 34.00
CA ASN A 11 -0.01 -5.31 34.20
C ASN A 11 -0.65 -5.80 32.90
N LEU A 12 -0.30 -5.17 31.78
CA LEU A 12 -0.82 -5.53 30.47
C LEU A 12 -0.11 -6.77 29.91
N LYS A 13 -0.90 -7.72 29.39
CA LYS A 13 -0.42 -8.98 28.82
C LYS A 13 -0.74 -9.04 27.33
N LEU A 14 0.00 -9.84 26.54
CA LEU A 14 -0.26 -10.01 25.09
C LEU A 14 -1.72 -10.37 24.78
N ARG A 15 -2.33 -11.26 25.57
CA ARG A 15 -3.77 -11.61 25.43
C ARG A 15 -4.71 -10.41 25.55
N HIS A 16 -4.35 -9.40 26.35
CA HIS A 16 -5.13 -8.17 26.49
C HIS A 16 -5.04 -7.36 25.19
N LEU A 17 -3.86 -7.30 24.58
CA LEU A 17 -3.67 -6.62 23.30
C LEU A 17 -4.43 -7.30 22.17
N GLN A 18 -4.33 -8.64 22.08
CA GLN A 18 -5.06 -9.45 21.09
C GLN A 18 -6.58 -9.24 21.20
N LEU A 19 -7.10 -9.16 22.44
CA LEU A 19 -8.50 -8.85 22.70
C LEU A 19 -8.91 -7.50 22.12
N LEU A 20 -8.15 -6.44 22.41
CA LEU A 20 -8.49 -5.09 21.97
C LEU A 20 -8.49 -4.98 20.44
N VAL A 21 -7.51 -5.63 19.78
CA VAL A 21 -7.43 -5.67 18.31
C VAL A 21 -8.60 -6.45 17.71
N ALA A 22 -8.97 -7.60 18.28
CA ALA A 22 -10.12 -8.37 17.81
C ALA A 22 -11.44 -7.61 18.00
N LEU A 23 -11.64 -6.96 19.15
CA LEU A 23 -12.82 -6.12 19.39
C LEU A 23 -12.91 -4.96 18.42
N ASP A 24 -11.77 -4.36 18.08
CA ASP A 24 -11.71 -3.29 17.09
C ASP A 24 -12.07 -3.78 15.68
N GLN A 25 -11.59 -4.97 15.31
CA GLN A 25 -11.86 -5.56 14.00
C GLN A 25 -13.32 -5.99 13.82
N PHE A 26 -13.90 -6.66 14.82
CA PHE A 26 -15.23 -7.27 14.67
C PHE A 26 -16.38 -6.37 15.13
N ARG A 27 -16.09 -5.31 15.92
CA ARG A 27 -17.08 -4.41 16.55
C ARG A 27 -18.18 -5.16 17.33
N HIS A 28 -17.90 -6.39 17.76
CA HIS A 28 -18.89 -7.28 18.37
C HIS A 28 -18.21 -8.28 19.33
N LEU A 29 -18.64 -8.30 20.59
CA LEU A 29 -18.07 -9.14 21.64
C LEU A 29 -18.12 -10.65 21.33
N GLY A 30 -19.26 -11.14 20.83
CA GLY A 30 -19.43 -12.56 20.45
C GLY A 30 -18.47 -13.01 19.35
N ARG A 31 -18.43 -12.31 18.20
CA ARG A 31 -17.48 -12.59 17.10
C ARG A 31 -16.02 -12.49 17.52
N ALA A 32 -15.67 -11.51 18.36
CA ALA A 32 -14.32 -11.42 18.91
C ALA A 32 -13.99 -12.64 19.80
N ALA A 33 -14.96 -13.15 20.56
CA ALA A 33 -14.79 -14.33 21.39
C ALA A 33 -14.60 -15.60 20.53
N GLU A 34 -15.40 -15.77 19.47
CA GLU A 34 -15.26 -16.85 18.49
C GLU A 34 -13.87 -16.83 17.84
N PHE A 35 -13.42 -15.66 17.36
CA PHE A 35 -12.11 -15.48 16.73
C PHE A 35 -10.96 -15.83 17.68
N LEU A 36 -11.08 -15.47 18.96
CA LEU A 36 -10.07 -15.75 19.98
C LEU A 36 -10.22 -17.15 20.61
N ALA A 37 -11.18 -17.96 20.15
CA ALA A 37 -11.51 -19.28 20.70
C ALA A 37 -11.76 -19.26 22.22
N VAL A 38 -12.49 -18.24 22.70
CA VAL A 38 -12.89 -18.08 24.11
C VAL A 38 -14.39 -17.79 24.23
N THR A 39 -14.92 -17.79 25.44
CA THR A 39 -16.33 -17.45 25.68
C THR A 39 -16.54 -15.94 25.69
N GLN A 40 -17.72 -15.47 25.28
CA GLN A 40 -18.07 -14.05 25.35
C GLN A 40 -17.98 -13.45 26.76
N PRO A 41 -18.38 -14.15 27.86
CA PRO A 41 -18.13 -13.66 29.21
C PRO A 41 -16.64 -13.48 29.53
N ALA A 42 -15.76 -14.32 29.00
CA ALA A 42 -14.32 -14.17 29.18
C ALA A 42 -13.81 -12.89 28.49
N VAL A 43 -14.23 -12.64 27.25
CA VAL A 43 -13.94 -11.38 26.53
C VAL A 43 -14.39 -10.16 27.32
N SER A 44 -15.64 -10.16 27.79
CA SER A 44 -16.19 -9.04 28.58
C SER A 44 -15.42 -8.82 29.89
N LYS A 45 -15.03 -9.90 30.57
CA LYS A 45 -14.26 -9.83 31.82
C LYS A 45 -12.86 -9.27 31.58
N THR A 46 -12.18 -9.72 30.53
CA THR A 46 -10.83 -9.23 30.19
C THR A 46 -10.87 -7.78 29.71
N LEU A 47 -11.89 -7.35 28.95
CA LEU A 47 -12.06 -5.94 28.59
C LEU A 47 -12.21 -5.07 29.85
N ALA A 48 -13.12 -5.45 30.75
CA ALA A 48 -13.34 -4.73 32.00
C ALA A 48 -12.10 -4.73 32.93
N GLU A 49 -11.27 -5.77 32.86
CA GLU A 49 -9.97 -5.80 33.55
C GLU A 49 -9.03 -4.73 33.00
N VAL A 50 -8.89 -4.64 31.68
CA VAL A 50 -8.04 -3.62 31.02
C VAL A 50 -8.51 -2.20 31.32
N GLU A 51 -9.81 -1.94 31.17
CA GLU A 51 -10.40 -0.63 31.46
C GLU A 51 -10.22 -0.22 32.91
N ARG A 52 -10.34 -1.16 33.86
CA ARG A 52 -10.11 -0.91 35.29
C ARG A 52 -8.65 -0.61 35.59
N MET A 53 -7.72 -1.32 34.94
CA MET A 53 -6.29 -1.05 35.11
C MET A 53 -5.96 0.38 34.65
N LEU A 54 -6.44 0.77 33.47
CA LEU A 54 -6.22 2.10 32.90
C LEU A 54 -7.05 3.21 33.57
N GLY A 55 -8.18 2.85 34.20
CA GLY A 55 -9.12 3.79 34.81
C GLY A 55 -9.97 4.56 33.78
N MET A 56 -10.17 3.99 32.59
CA MET A 56 -10.89 4.61 31.48
C MET A 56 -11.59 3.55 30.63
N ALA A 57 -12.78 3.89 30.13
CA ALA A 57 -13.48 3.07 29.15
C ALA A 57 -12.75 3.13 27.81
N LEU A 58 -12.46 1.97 27.23
CA LEU A 58 -11.84 1.83 25.92
C LEU A 58 -12.89 1.54 24.85
N PHE A 59 -14.02 0.94 25.22
CA PHE A 59 -15.11 0.67 24.29
C PHE A 59 -16.45 1.04 24.90
N GLU A 60 -17.36 1.51 24.05
CA GLU A 60 -18.73 1.84 24.40
C GLU A 60 -19.71 1.02 23.56
N ARG A 61 -20.86 0.70 24.15
CA ARG A 61 -21.95 0.05 23.42
C ARG A 61 -22.73 1.12 22.69
N SER A 62 -22.89 0.93 21.39
CA SER A 62 -23.74 1.74 20.53
C SER A 62 -24.75 0.86 19.79
N THR A 63 -25.67 1.50 19.07
CA THR A 63 -26.60 0.80 18.16
C THR A 63 -25.88 0.07 17.02
N ARG A 64 -24.62 0.41 16.73
CA ARG A 64 -23.77 -0.24 15.70
C ARG A 64 -22.92 -1.40 16.26
N GLY A 65 -22.95 -1.62 17.56
CA GLY A 65 -22.15 -2.65 18.23
C GLY A 65 -21.22 -2.07 19.29
N THR A 66 -20.01 -2.61 19.39
CA THR A 66 -18.99 -2.21 20.36
C THR A 66 -17.99 -1.31 19.66
N GLU A 67 -18.07 0.00 19.92
CA GLU A 67 -17.24 1.04 19.29
C GLU A 67 -16.13 1.51 20.23
N PRO A 68 -14.94 1.86 19.73
CA PRO A 68 -13.83 2.29 20.56
C PRO A 68 -14.03 3.76 20.96
N THR A 69 -13.70 4.10 22.20
CA THR A 69 -13.57 5.51 22.63
C THR A 69 -12.30 6.12 22.04
N ALA A 70 -12.09 7.43 22.20
CA ALA A 70 -10.81 8.06 21.80
C ALA A 70 -9.59 7.40 22.49
N ALA A 71 -9.75 7.00 23.76
CA ALA A 71 -8.74 6.22 24.49
C ALA A 71 -8.61 4.80 23.90
N GLY A 72 -9.73 4.16 23.56
CA GLY A 72 -9.78 2.88 22.86
C GLY A 72 -9.00 2.87 21.55
N VAL A 73 -9.24 3.85 20.67
CA VAL A 73 -8.53 4.02 19.40
C VAL A 73 -7.02 4.11 19.62
N SER A 74 -6.60 4.89 20.62
CA SER A 74 -5.17 5.03 20.95
C SER A 74 -4.58 3.72 21.48
N MET A 75 -5.31 3.02 22.34
CA MET A 75 -4.89 1.75 22.93
C MET A 75 -4.83 0.61 21.92
N VAL A 76 -5.78 0.56 20.99
CA VAL A 76 -5.79 -0.41 19.87
C VAL A 76 -4.60 -0.16 18.95
N ARG A 77 -4.30 1.10 18.62
CA ARG A 77 -3.11 1.44 17.82
C ARG A 77 -1.83 0.94 18.48
N PHE A 78 -1.68 1.19 19.78
CA PHE A 78 -0.57 0.65 20.57
C PHE A 78 -0.55 -0.89 20.55
N ALA A 79 -1.70 -1.53 20.75
CA ALA A 79 -1.83 -2.98 20.76
C ALA A 79 -1.39 -3.61 19.43
N ARG A 80 -1.82 -3.06 18.30
CA ARG A 80 -1.41 -3.50 16.96
C ARG A 80 0.10 -3.39 16.78
N SER A 81 0.70 -2.26 17.15
CA SER A 81 2.15 -2.04 17.06
C SER A 81 2.97 -3.02 17.89
N VAL A 82 2.56 -3.28 19.14
CA VAL A 82 3.25 -4.25 20.00
C VAL A 82 3.11 -5.68 19.46
N LEU A 83 1.92 -6.06 18.98
CA LEU A 83 1.70 -7.39 18.41
C LEU A 83 2.49 -7.58 17.11
N ALA A 84 2.57 -6.56 16.25
CA ALA A 84 3.39 -6.61 15.05
C ALA A 84 4.89 -6.77 15.38
N GLY A 85 5.39 -6.03 16.38
CA GLY A 85 6.75 -6.20 16.88
C GLY A 85 7.00 -7.59 17.45
N PHE A 86 6.06 -8.13 18.22
CA PHE A 86 6.15 -9.50 18.76
C PHE A 86 6.23 -10.56 17.64
N GLU A 87 5.37 -10.46 16.62
CA GLU A 87 5.37 -11.36 15.47
C GLU A 87 6.70 -11.28 14.71
N ARG A 88 7.22 -10.07 14.50
CA ARG A 88 8.52 -9.83 13.86
C ARG A 88 9.66 -10.48 14.63
N THR A 89 9.75 -10.25 15.94
CA THR A 89 10.79 -10.85 16.79
C THR A 89 10.67 -12.38 16.83
N ARG A 90 9.45 -12.91 16.87
CA ARG A 90 9.24 -14.37 16.77
C ARG A 90 9.75 -14.91 15.45
N ASP A 91 9.44 -14.23 14.33
CA ASP A 91 9.88 -14.64 13.00
C ASP A 91 11.42 -14.57 12.86
N GLU A 92 12.06 -13.56 13.48
CA GLU A 92 13.53 -13.44 13.58
C GLU A 92 14.16 -14.59 14.38
N MET A 93 13.64 -14.89 15.56
CA MET A 93 14.12 -15.99 16.40
C MET A 93 13.92 -17.35 15.73
N ALA A 94 12.78 -17.55 15.05
CA ALA A 94 12.51 -18.77 14.30
C ALA A 94 13.49 -18.93 13.14
N ALA A 95 13.80 -17.83 12.43
CA ALA A 95 14.78 -17.83 11.35
C ALA A 95 16.18 -18.20 11.85
N GLU A 96 16.60 -17.66 13.00
CA GLU A 96 17.88 -18.00 13.63
C GLU A 96 17.94 -19.47 14.08
N ALA A 97 16.86 -19.98 14.71
CA ALA A 97 16.84 -21.33 15.28
C ALA A 97 16.72 -22.47 14.25
N SER A 98 16.05 -22.23 13.12
CA SER A 98 15.78 -23.26 12.10
C SER A 98 16.68 -23.16 10.86
N GLY A 99 17.49 -22.10 10.76
CA GLY A 99 18.13 -21.70 9.51
C GLY A 99 17.13 -21.26 8.43
N ALA A 100 15.81 -21.25 8.73
CA ALA A 100 14.77 -20.84 7.81
C ALA A 100 14.85 -19.34 7.56
N ARG A 101 14.56 -18.94 6.33
CA ARG A 101 14.80 -17.60 5.83
C ARG A 101 13.58 -16.73 6.12
N GLY A 102 13.81 -15.55 6.71
CA GLY A 102 12.80 -14.69 7.32
C GLY A 102 11.68 -14.21 6.38
N ARG A 103 10.77 -13.40 6.94
CA ARG A 103 9.63 -12.81 6.23
C ARG A 103 9.82 -11.30 6.10
N THR A 104 9.34 -10.74 4.98
CA THR A 104 9.19 -9.30 4.81
C THR A 104 7.81 -8.98 4.23
N SER A 105 7.17 -7.94 4.77
CA SER A 105 5.85 -7.46 4.36
C SER A 105 5.98 -6.09 3.68
N VAL A 106 5.53 -5.98 2.44
CA VAL A 106 5.76 -4.82 1.58
C VAL A 106 4.42 -4.24 1.14
N GLY A 107 4.20 -2.96 1.44
CA GLY A 107 3.14 -2.19 0.80
C GLY A 107 3.59 -1.72 -0.59
N ALA A 108 2.76 -1.86 -1.61
CA ALA A 108 3.15 -1.45 -2.96
C ALA A 108 2.04 -0.69 -3.68
N MET A 109 2.42 0.41 -4.35
CA MET A 109 1.59 0.95 -5.43
C MET A 109 1.81 0.13 -6.71
N VAL A 110 0.73 -0.05 -7.49
CA VAL A 110 0.77 -0.72 -8.80
C VAL A 110 1.92 -0.20 -9.67
N VAL A 111 2.16 1.11 -9.64
CA VAL A 111 3.20 1.78 -10.44
C VAL A 111 4.60 1.19 -10.27
N ALA A 112 4.94 0.71 -9.07
CA ALA A 112 6.26 0.15 -8.76
C ALA A 112 6.32 -1.37 -8.92
N THR A 113 5.17 -2.03 -9.12
CA THR A 113 5.08 -3.49 -8.98
C THR A 113 5.77 -4.25 -10.12
N PRO A 114 5.45 -4.01 -11.41
CA PRO A 114 5.93 -4.86 -12.50
C PRO A 114 7.45 -4.78 -12.75
N VAL A 115 8.04 -3.60 -12.54
CA VAL A 115 9.43 -3.34 -12.96
C VAL A 115 10.39 -3.30 -11.77
N LEU A 116 10.02 -2.58 -10.70
CA LEU A 116 10.88 -2.43 -9.53
C LEU A 116 10.71 -3.60 -8.55
N LEU A 117 9.52 -3.76 -7.97
CA LEU A 117 9.29 -4.71 -6.89
C LEU A 117 9.42 -6.16 -7.36
N ALA A 118 8.80 -6.55 -8.48
CA ALA A 118 8.88 -7.92 -8.98
C ALA A 118 10.33 -8.34 -9.25
N SER A 119 11.10 -7.50 -9.95
CA SER A 119 12.52 -7.76 -10.23
C SER A 119 13.37 -7.81 -8.94
N ALA A 120 13.08 -6.96 -7.96
CA ALA A 120 13.78 -6.99 -6.67
C ALA A 120 13.44 -8.25 -5.87
N VAL A 121 12.19 -8.71 -5.92
CA VAL A 121 11.78 -9.99 -5.33
C VAL A 121 12.48 -11.16 -6.01
N GLU A 122 12.61 -11.18 -7.34
CA GLU A 122 13.37 -12.22 -8.04
C GLU A 122 14.84 -12.26 -7.60
N ARG A 123 15.50 -11.09 -7.45
CA ARG A 123 16.87 -11.03 -6.91
C ARG A 123 16.96 -11.49 -5.46
N LEU A 124 16.00 -11.10 -4.64
CA LEU A 124 15.90 -11.57 -3.26
C LEU A 124 15.74 -13.09 -3.22
N LYS A 125 14.91 -13.67 -4.09
CA LYS A 125 14.72 -15.12 -4.20
C LYS A 125 15.97 -15.84 -4.68
N ALA A 126 16.77 -15.23 -5.55
CA ALA A 126 18.07 -15.80 -5.93
C ALA A 126 19.07 -15.84 -4.76
N ARG A 127 19.02 -14.87 -3.85
CA ARG A 127 19.90 -14.79 -2.66
C ARG A 127 19.34 -15.54 -1.45
N SER A 128 18.02 -15.66 -1.39
CA SER A 128 17.24 -16.13 -0.24
C SER A 128 15.95 -16.81 -0.71
N ASP A 129 16.08 -17.93 -1.42
CA ASP A 129 14.98 -18.68 -2.07
C ASP A 129 13.74 -18.96 -1.20
N GLN A 130 13.94 -19.32 0.07
CA GLN A 130 12.86 -19.65 1.00
C GLN A 130 12.26 -18.45 1.74
N THR A 131 12.78 -17.23 1.54
CA THR A 131 12.22 -16.03 2.19
C THR A 131 10.77 -15.83 1.78
N THR A 132 9.88 -15.56 2.73
CA THR A 132 8.50 -15.18 2.41
C THR A 132 8.42 -13.68 2.17
N VAL A 133 7.89 -13.28 1.00
CA VAL A 133 7.57 -11.88 0.69
C VAL A 133 6.06 -11.75 0.62
N MET A 134 5.47 -11.00 1.54
CA MET A 134 4.06 -10.63 1.50
C MET A 134 3.95 -9.27 0.80
N VAL A 135 3.16 -9.17 -0.27
CA VAL A 135 2.92 -7.90 -0.98
C VAL A 135 1.46 -7.49 -0.78
N GLU A 136 1.25 -6.28 -0.27
CA GLU A 136 -0.07 -5.67 -0.16
C GLU A 136 -0.18 -4.46 -1.07
N GLU A 137 -1.11 -4.51 -2.02
CA GLU A 137 -1.36 -3.41 -2.96
C GLU A 137 -2.25 -2.32 -2.33
N GLY A 138 -1.94 -1.06 -2.61
CA GLY A 138 -2.75 0.09 -2.20
C GLY A 138 -2.05 1.43 -2.37
N ASP A 139 -2.78 2.49 -2.03
CA ASP A 139 -2.25 3.85 -1.96
C ASP A 139 -1.67 4.17 -0.57
N LEU A 140 -1.06 5.35 -0.44
CA LEU A 140 -0.47 5.82 0.81
C LEU A 140 -1.52 6.06 1.90
N THR A 141 -2.76 6.42 1.56
CA THR A 141 -3.84 6.58 2.55
C THR A 141 -4.11 5.26 3.27
N ARG A 142 -4.13 4.15 2.52
CA ARG A 142 -4.43 2.82 3.05
C ARG A 142 -3.22 2.16 3.71
N LEU A 143 -2.03 2.33 3.14
CA LEU A 143 -0.85 1.53 3.54
C LEU A 143 0.05 2.21 4.57
N LEU A 144 0.12 3.55 4.64
CA LEU A 144 0.92 4.20 5.69
C LEU A 144 0.45 3.92 7.12
N PRO A 145 -0.86 3.85 7.42
CA PRO A 145 -1.30 3.43 8.75
C PRO A 145 -0.79 2.03 9.12
N LYS A 146 -0.75 1.10 8.15
CA LYS A 146 -0.23 -0.26 8.36
C LYS A 146 1.28 -0.28 8.58
N LEU A 147 2.02 0.53 7.82
CA LEU A 147 3.45 0.75 8.05
C LEU A 147 3.70 1.27 9.47
N ARG A 148 2.97 2.31 9.90
CA ARG A 148 3.03 2.87 11.27
C ARG A 148 2.71 1.87 12.37
N LEU A 149 1.86 0.90 12.07
CA LEU A 149 1.51 -0.19 12.98
C LEU A 149 2.48 -1.37 12.94
N GLY A 150 3.49 -1.34 12.06
CA GLY A 150 4.45 -2.43 11.87
C GLY A 150 3.87 -3.65 11.14
N GLU A 151 2.64 -3.56 10.60
CA GLU A 151 2.02 -4.59 9.77
C GLU A 151 2.72 -4.71 8.39
N LEU A 152 3.34 -3.61 7.95
CA LEU A 152 4.24 -3.55 6.80
C LEU A 152 5.63 -3.14 7.29
N ASP A 153 6.68 -3.65 6.63
CA ASP A 153 8.08 -3.33 6.92
C ASP A 153 8.59 -2.16 6.10
N LEU A 154 8.11 -2.06 4.86
CA LEU A 154 8.37 -0.93 3.97
C LEU A 154 7.19 -0.71 3.03
N PHE A 155 7.18 0.44 2.39
CA PHE A 155 6.30 0.76 1.27
C PHE A 155 7.14 1.11 0.03
N VAL A 156 6.68 0.70 -1.15
CA VAL A 156 7.31 1.00 -2.45
C VAL A 156 6.27 1.63 -3.37
N GLY A 157 6.54 2.84 -3.86
CA GLY A 157 5.58 3.58 -4.70
C GLY A 157 6.01 5.02 -4.94
N ARG A 158 5.07 5.85 -5.41
CA ARG A 158 5.36 7.28 -5.61
C ARG A 158 5.48 8.00 -4.28
N LEU A 159 6.53 8.81 -4.14
CA LEU A 159 6.80 9.62 -2.95
C LEU A 159 5.97 10.91 -2.96
N GLU A 160 4.66 10.77 -2.81
CA GLU A 160 3.72 11.90 -2.83
C GLU A 160 4.03 12.91 -1.69
N PRO A 161 4.36 14.18 -2.00
CA PRO A 161 4.79 15.17 -1.00
C PRO A 161 3.77 15.40 0.11
N GLY A 162 2.47 15.24 -0.17
CA GLY A 162 1.39 15.39 0.81
C GLY A 162 1.42 14.37 1.95
N TYR A 163 2.24 13.32 1.85
CA TYR A 163 2.42 12.30 2.87
C TYR A 163 3.77 12.38 3.59
N ALA A 164 4.62 13.36 3.24
CA ALA A 164 5.86 13.58 3.95
C ALA A 164 5.57 13.83 5.44
N ALA A 165 6.22 13.08 6.31
CA ALA A 165 6.00 13.15 7.75
C ALA A 165 7.30 12.88 8.52
N PRO A 166 7.52 13.51 9.71
CA PRO A 166 8.76 13.36 10.46
C PRO A 166 9.06 11.94 10.94
N ASP A 167 8.02 11.10 11.07
CA ASP A 167 8.12 9.70 11.48
C ASP A 167 8.49 8.74 10.32
N LEU A 168 8.58 9.26 9.10
CA LEU A 168 8.92 8.50 7.91
C LEU A 168 10.35 8.82 7.44
N GLU A 169 10.98 7.80 6.89
CA GLU A 169 12.18 7.92 6.06
C GLU A 169 11.77 7.59 4.62
N THR A 170 12.16 8.46 3.68
CA THR A 170 11.83 8.31 2.26
C THR A 170 13.11 8.37 1.44
N GLU A 171 13.27 7.44 0.51
CA GLU A 171 14.40 7.40 -0.41
C GLU A 171 13.86 7.34 -1.83
N ALA A 172 14.16 8.38 -2.62
CA ALA A 172 13.82 8.43 -4.03
C ALA A 172 14.77 7.50 -4.81
N LEU A 173 14.21 6.69 -5.70
CA LEU A 173 14.97 5.70 -6.47
C LEU A 173 15.12 6.11 -7.93
N TYR A 174 14.01 6.42 -8.62
CA TYR A 174 14.02 6.82 -10.03
C TYR A 174 12.77 7.60 -10.42
N ASP A 175 12.85 8.33 -11.53
CA ASP A 175 11.72 9.01 -12.15
C ASP A 175 11.01 8.09 -13.16
N ASP A 176 9.69 8.00 -13.06
CA ASP A 176 8.87 7.24 -14.01
C ASP A 176 7.79 8.14 -14.62
N PRO A 177 7.98 8.65 -15.85
CA PRO A 177 7.05 9.57 -16.48
C PRO A 177 5.74 8.87 -16.89
N MET A 178 4.68 9.66 -17.07
CA MET A 178 3.40 9.18 -17.60
C MET A 178 3.49 8.95 -19.11
N VAL A 179 2.79 7.95 -19.62
CA VAL A 179 2.55 7.73 -21.05
C VAL A 179 1.10 7.38 -21.31
N ALA A 180 0.63 7.64 -22.54
CA ALA A 180 -0.65 7.13 -23.03
C ALA A 180 -0.45 5.76 -23.68
N VAL A 181 -1.36 4.83 -23.41
CA VAL A 181 -1.33 3.46 -23.92
C VAL A 181 -2.66 3.06 -24.53
N VAL A 182 -2.58 2.11 -25.45
CA VAL A 182 -3.70 1.50 -26.16
C VAL A 182 -3.45 0.00 -26.32
N ARG A 183 -4.45 -0.73 -26.79
CA ARG A 183 -4.24 -2.13 -27.22
C ARG A 183 -3.34 -2.19 -28.47
N PRO A 184 -2.62 -3.30 -28.69
CA PRO A 184 -1.93 -3.53 -29.96
C PRO A 184 -2.89 -3.44 -31.17
N GLY A 185 -2.39 -2.89 -32.28
CA GLY A 185 -3.15 -2.71 -33.52
C GLY A 185 -4.18 -1.57 -33.48
N HIS A 186 -4.11 -0.68 -32.49
CA HIS A 186 -4.96 0.51 -32.43
C HIS A 186 -4.59 1.54 -33.51
N ALA A 187 -5.57 2.25 -34.07
CA ALA A 187 -5.36 3.22 -35.15
C ALA A 187 -4.40 4.36 -34.78
N LEU A 188 -4.41 4.79 -33.52
CA LEU A 188 -3.50 5.83 -33.01
C LEU A 188 -2.02 5.44 -32.95
N LEU A 189 -1.68 4.17 -33.25
CA LEU A 189 -0.28 3.74 -33.38
C LEU A 189 0.31 4.08 -34.76
N ALA A 190 -0.51 4.51 -35.72
CA ALA A 190 0.00 4.96 -37.01
C ALA A 190 0.88 6.21 -36.83
N PRO A 191 1.98 6.36 -37.60
CA PRO A 191 2.86 7.51 -37.50
C PRO A 191 2.10 8.84 -37.61
N GLY A 192 2.26 9.71 -36.60
CA GLY A 192 1.60 11.02 -36.55
C GLY A 192 0.11 11.01 -36.19
N ALA A 193 -0.49 9.84 -35.91
CA ALA A 193 -1.91 9.76 -35.54
C ALA A 193 -2.18 10.14 -34.08
N ALA A 194 -1.23 9.94 -33.18
CA ALA A 194 -1.39 10.27 -31.77
C ALA A 194 -1.29 11.79 -31.53
N SER A 195 -2.37 12.37 -31.02
CA SER A 195 -2.42 13.77 -30.60
C SER A 195 -3.45 13.93 -29.47
N TRP A 196 -3.33 14.99 -28.66
CA TRP A 196 -4.32 15.28 -27.62
C TRP A 196 -5.74 15.42 -28.16
N GLN A 197 -5.91 15.99 -29.36
CA GLN A 197 -7.19 16.04 -30.07
C GLN A 197 -7.71 14.63 -30.35
N ALA A 198 -6.87 13.79 -30.96
CA ALA A 198 -7.27 12.42 -31.28
C ALA A 198 -7.63 11.61 -30.03
N LEU A 199 -6.95 11.84 -28.90
CA LEU A 199 -7.27 11.23 -27.60
C LEU A 199 -8.62 11.71 -27.05
N ALA A 200 -8.95 13.01 -27.20
CA ALA A 200 -10.24 13.57 -26.78
C ALA A 200 -11.43 12.93 -27.51
N ASP A 201 -11.20 12.47 -28.74
CA ASP A 201 -12.18 11.80 -29.59
C ASP A 201 -12.23 10.27 -29.39
N GLN A 202 -11.43 9.70 -28.48
CA GLN A 202 -11.44 8.26 -28.14
C GLN A 202 -12.14 7.97 -26.81
N PRO A 203 -12.67 6.74 -26.63
CA PRO A 203 -12.97 6.24 -25.30
C PRO A 203 -11.72 6.26 -24.43
N CYS A 204 -11.85 6.71 -23.18
CA CYS A 204 -10.72 6.80 -22.26
C CYS A 204 -10.99 6.06 -20.94
N VAL A 205 -9.93 5.51 -20.37
CA VAL A 205 -9.95 5.01 -18.99
C VAL A 205 -9.11 5.95 -18.13
N LEU A 206 -9.77 6.66 -17.23
CA LEU A 206 -9.15 7.66 -16.35
C LEU A 206 -9.15 7.20 -14.89
N PRO A 207 -8.23 7.74 -14.07
CA PRO A 207 -8.31 7.58 -12.63
C PRO A 207 -9.64 8.14 -12.07
N PRO A 208 -10.07 7.68 -10.88
CA PRO A 208 -11.26 8.20 -10.22
C PRO A 208 -11.18 9.71 -9.97
N PRO A 209 -12.31 10.41 -9.83
CA PRO A 209 -12.36 11.87 -9.75
C PRO A 209 -11.61 12.45 -8.53
N TRP A 210 -11.45 11.68 -7.45
CA TRP A 210 -10.71 12.11 -6.26
C TRP A 210 -9.19 11.94 -6.36
N ALA A 211 -8.67 11.27 -7.41
CA ALA A 211 -7.24 11.05 -7.56
C ALA A 211 -6.53 12.31 -8.07
N SER A 212 -5.42 12.72 -7.45
CA SER A 212 -4.64 13.89 -7.89
C SER A 212 -4.20 13.80 -9.36
N LEU A 213 -3.93 12.58 -9.85
CA LEU A 213 -3.58 12.36 -11.25
C LEU A 213 -4.72 12.70 -12.22
N ARG A 214 -5.99 12.53 -11.82
CA ARG A 214 -7.15 12.87 -12.65
C ARG A 214 -7.14 14.35 -13.00
N VAL A 215 -6.94 15.22 -12.01
CA VAL A 215 -6.87 16.67 -12.21
C VAL A 215 -5.73 17.04 -13.15
N LYS A 216 -4.54 16.45 -12.97
CA LYS A 216 -3.39 16.70 -13.84
C LYS A 216 -3.63 16.28 -15.28
N LEU A 217 -4.32 15.16 -15.52
CA LEU A 217 -4.68 14.70 -16.86
C LEU A 217 -5.68 15.63 -17.53
N GLU A 218 -6.74 16.04 -16.82
CA GLU A 218 -7.73 16.99 -17.36
C GLU A 218 -7.10 18.35 -17.70
N GLN A 219 -6.17 18.83 -16.86
CA GLN A 219 -5.40 20.05 -17.13
C GLN A 219 -4.60 19.94 -18.43
N GLN A 220 -4.11 18.76 -18.82
CA GLN A 220 -3.43 18.60 -20.10
C GLN A 220 -4.38 18.76 -21.29
N PHE A 221 -5.62 18.26 -21.22
CA PHE A 221 -6.60 18.52 -22.27
C PHE A 221 -6.89 20.02 -22.39
N TYR A 222 -7.13 20.70 -21.26
CA TYR A 222 -7.38 22.15 -21.26
C TYR A 222 -6.18 22.96 -21.75
N ALA A 223 -4.95 22.58 -21.40
CA ALA A 223 -3.73 23.24 -21.88
C ALA A 223 -3.57 23.16 -23.41
N HIS A 224 -4.18 22.16 -24.05
CA HIS A 224 -4.24 22.02 -25.50
C HIS A 224 -5.50 22.64 -26.11
N GLY A 225 -6.30 23.39 -25.34
CA GLY A 225 -7.54 24.01 -25.80
C GLY A 225 -8.71 23.04 -25.97
N LEU A 226 -8.64 21.87 -25.31
CA LEU A 226 -9.62 20.80 -25.44
C LEU A 226 -10.40 20.59 -24.15
N HIS A 227 -11.62 20.08 -24.28
CA HIS A 227 -12.30 19.45 -23.15
C HIS A 227 -11.76 18.02 -22.98
N PRO A 228 -11.74 17.47 -21.75
CA PRO A 228 -11.51 16.05 -21.54
C PRO A 228 -12.50 15.19 -22.34
N PRO A 229 -12.13 13.94 -22.69
CA PRO A 229 -12.99 13.03 -23.44
C PRO A 229 -14.38 12.88 -22.78
N ALA A 230 -15.43 12.76 -23.58
CA ALA A 230 -16.78 12.55 -23.04
C ALA A 230 -17.05 11.09 -22.65
N ASP A 231 -16.44 10.14 -23.37
CA ASP A 231 -16.60 8.70 -23.14
C ASP A 231 -15.51 8.18 -22.19
N ILE A 232 -15.79 8.23 -20.88
CA ILE A 232 -14.83 7.86 -19.83
C ILE A 232 -15.33 6.65 -19.03
N VAL A 233 -14.41 5.72 -18.76
CA VAL A 233 -14.50 4.79 -17.65
C VAL A 233 -13.55 5.22 -16.54
N GLU A 234 -14.04 5.28 -15.30
CA GLU A 234 -13.26 5.73 -14.14
C GLU A 234 -12.89 4.56 -13.24
N THR A 235 -11.59 4.34 -13.00
CA THR A 235 -11.15 3.24 -12.14
C THR A 235 -9.73 3.45 -11.60
N ALA A 236 -9.50 3.00 -10.37
CA ALA A 236 -8.15 2.86 -9.80
C ALA A 236 -7.58 1.43 -10.01
N SER A 237 -8.39 0.49 -10.48
CA SER A 237 -7.99 -0.89 -10.68
C SER A 237 -7.22 -1.04 -11.99
N PHE A 238 -5.98 -1.49 -11.88
CA PHE A 238 -5.14 -1.78 -13.03
C PHE A 238 -5.74 -2.84 -13.96
N LEU A 239 -6.29 -3.92 -13.39
CA LEU A 239 -6.94 -4.97 -14.17
C LEU A 239 -8.17 -4.44 -14.94
N SER A 240 -8.95 -3.56 -14.31
CA SER A 240 -10.09 -2.91 -14.99
C SER A 240 -9.59 -2.03 -16.14
N GLN A 241 -8.51 -1.27 -15.91
CA GLN A 241 -7.91 -0.42 -16.94
C GLN A 241 -7.46 -1.23 -18.16
N LEU A 242 -6.69 -2.32 -17.95
CA LEU A 242 -6.31 -3.23 -19.03
C LEU A 242 -7.52 -3.78 -19.78
N THR A 243 -8.53 -4.24 -19.04
CA THR A 243 -9.75 -4.84 -19.61
C THR A 243 -10.45 -3.88 -20.57
N PHE A 244 -10.65 -2.62 -20.15
CA PHE A 244 -11.34 -1.64 -20.98
C PHE A 244 -10.50 -1.10 -22.13
N VAL A 245 -9.17 -1.01 -21.98
CA VAL A 245 -8.26 -0.73 -23.11
C VAL A 245 -8.45 -1.77 -24.22
N HIS A 246 -8.55 -3.05 -23.87
CA HIS A 246 -8.78 -4.11 -24.85
C HIS A 246 -10.20 -4.13 -25.40
N GLN A 247 -11.22 -4.14 -24.53
CA GLN A 247 -12.61 -4.36 -24.93
C GLN A 247 -13.23 -3.15 -25.62
N ARG A 248 -12.84 -1.94 -25.21
CA ARG A 248 -13.39 -0.69 -25.77
C ARG A 248 -12.45 -0.02 -26.77
N GLY A 249 -11.24 -0.54 -26.95
CA GLY A 249 -10.19 0.18 -27.67
C GLY A 249 -9.85 1.50 -26.98
N ALA A 250 -10.02 1.59 -25.67
CA ALA A 250 -9.85 2.84 -24.95
C ALA A 250 -8.38 3.24 -24.83
N VAL A 251 -8.13 4.54 -24.73
CA VAL A 251 -6.84 5.10 -24.30
C VAL A 251 -6.76 5.10 -22.78
N ALA A 252 -5.63 4.70 -22.23
CA ALA A 252 -5.35 4.79 -20.80
C ALA A 252 -4.02 5.50 -20.55
N PHE A 253 -3.81 5.94 -19.31
CA PHE A 253 -2.59 6.58 -18.86
C PHE A 253 -1.96 5.78 -17.73
N MET A 254 -0.66 5.51 -17.84
CA MET A 254 0.10 4.79 -16.82
C MET A 254 1.58 5.17 -16.86
N ALA A 255 2.33 4.76 -15.84
CA ALA A 255 3.77 4.94 -15.81
C ALA A 255 4.46 4.20 -16.95
N ARG A 256 5.51 4.81 -17.51
CA ARG A 256 6.26 4.28 -18.64
C ARG A 256 6.86 2.91 -18.34
N GLY A 257 7.36 2.67 -17.13
CA GLY A 257 7.87 1.35 -16.72
C GLY A 257 6.81 0.26 -16.88
N VAL A 258 5.60 0.50 -16.35
CA VAL A 258 4.45 -0.42 -16.48
C VAL A 258 4.09 -0.63 -17.95
N ALA A 259 3.97 0.45 -18.72
CA ALA A 259 3.63 0.37 -20.13
C ALA A 259 4.66 -0.43 -20.94
N ARG A 260 5.96 -0.25 -20.68
CA ARG A 260 7.06 -1.00 -21.31
C ARG A 260 7.00 -2.49 -20.99
N SER A 261 6.78 -2.84 -19.72
CA SER A 261 6.62 -4.23 -19.29
C SER A 261 5.48 -4.92 -20.04
N HIS A 262 4.31 -4.25 -20.13
CA HIS A 262 3.16 -4.79 -20.84
C HIS A 262 3.29 -4.80 -22.37
N ALA A 263 4.06 -3.87 -22.93
CA ALA A 263 4.41 -3.87 -24.35
C ALA A 263 5.31 -5.03 -24.71
N ALA A 264 6.29 -5.38 -23.85
CA ALA A 264 7.12 -6.56 -24.03
C ALA A 264 6.31 -7.87 -24.01
N LEU A 265 5.21 -7.90 -23.24
CA LEU A 265 4.25 -9.01 -23.21
C LEU A 265 3.23 -8.98 -24.35
N GLY A 266 3.25 -7.97 -25.22
CA GLY A 266 2.28 -7.82 -26.32
C GLY A 266 0.85 -7.53 -25.85
N THR A 267 0.67 -7.03 -24.62
CA THR A 267 -0.66 -6.71 -24.07
C THR A 267 -1.03 -5.24 -24.26
N LEU A 268 -0.06 -4.34 -24.28
CA LEU A 268 -0.27 -2.91 -24.52
C LEU A 268 0.69 -2.38 -25.59
N ALA A 269 0.38 -1.21 -26.12
CA ALA A 269 1.29 -0.41 -26.94
C ALA A 269 1.28 1.04 -26.46
N MET A 270 2.46 1.64 -26.38
CA MET A 270 2.60 3.06 -26.03
C MET A 270 2.33 3.92 -27.26
N LEU A 271 1.59 5.00 -27.08
CA LEU A 271 1.43 6.02 -28.11
C LEU A 271 2.68 6.89 -28.18
N ASP A 272 3.08 7.29 -29.38
CA ASP A 272 4.11 8.32 -29.61
C ASP A 272 3.51 9.71 -29.32
N LEU A 273 3.25 9.97 -28.05
CA LEU A 273 2.66 11.20 -27.54
C LEU A 273 3.34 11.60 -26.24
N VAL A 274 3.79 12.85 -26.16
CA VAL A 274 4.31 13.42 -24.92
C VAL A 274 3.16 13.72 -23.97
N VAL A 275 3.24 13.18 -22.74
CA VAL A 275 2.32 13.46 -21.65
C VAL A 275 3.06 14.25 -20.58
N PRO A 276 3.08 15.60 -20.63
CA PRO A 276 3.95 16.42 -19.79
C PRO A 276 3.34 16.62 -18.40
N ILE A 277 3.27 15.54 -17.64
CA ILE A 277 2.79 15.54 -16.26
C ILE A 277 3.98 15.33 -15.34
N ASP A 278 4.22 16.32 -14.49
CA ASP A 278 5.19 16.21 -13.41
C ASP A 278 4.66 15.26 -12.32
N LEU A 279 5.45 14.27 -11.97
CA LEU A 279 5.10 13.22 -11.02
C LEU A 279 6.22 13.04 -10.02
N PRO A 280 5.89 12.81 -8.73
CA PRO A 280 6.88 12.45 -7.75
C PRO A 280 7.63 11.16 -8.16
N PRO A 281 8.91 11.03 -7.77
CA PRO A 281 9.70 9.85 -8.08
C PRO A 281 9.09 8.60 -7.45
N VAL A 282 9.41 7.46 -8.03
CA VAL A 282 9.20 6.16 -7.38
C VAL A 282 10.32 5.96 -6.37
N GLY A 283 9.96 5.48 -5.19
CA GLY A 283 10.90 5.29 -4.10
C GLY A 283 10.38 4.33 -3.02
N LEU A 284 11.11 4.32 -1.91
CA LEU A 284 10.80 3.50 -0.74
C LEU A 284 10.52 4.38 0.49
N ILE A 285 9.61 3.91 1.34
CA ILE A 285 9.23 4.54 2.60
C ILE A 285 9.36 3.51 3.74
N THR A 286 10.07 3.88 4.79
CA THR A 286 10.23 3.10 6.03
C THR A 286 9.88 3.97 7.25
N LEU A 287 9.69 3.34 8.41
CA LEU A 287 9.53 4.08 9.66
C LEU A 287 10.89 4.51 10.20
N ARG A 288 10.99 5.80 10.55
CA ARG A 288 12.18 6.38 11.15
C ARG A 288 12.51 5.70 12.48
N GLY A 289 13.76 5.32 12.64
CA GLY A 289 14.27 4.74 13.89
C GLY A 289 13.82 3.30 14.18
N GLN A 290 13.11 2.65 13.25
CA GLN A 290 12.88 1.21 13.31
C GLN A 290 13.96 0.49 12.47
N PRO A 291 14.79 -0.38 13.09
CA PRO A 291 15.76 -1.15 12.33
C PRO A 291 15.06 -2.09 11.36
N LEU A 292 15.59 -2.19 10.14
CA LEU A 292 15.14 -3.20 9.19
C LEU A 292 15.60 -4.57 9.66
N THR A 293 14.73 -5.57 9.50
CA THR A 293 15.14 -6.97 9.67
C THR A 293 16.17 -7.33 8.59
N PRO A 294 17.00 -8.36 8.77
CA PRO A 294 17.97 -8.77 7.75
C PRO A 294 17.32 -9.06 6.39
N THR A 295 16.11 -9.65 6.39
CA THR A 295 15.36 -9.95 5.16
C THR A 295 14.84 -8.69 4.49
N THR A 296 14.28 -7.75 5.27
CA THR A 296 13.81 -6.46 4.75
C THR A 296 14.97 -5.62 4.22
N GLY A 297 16.12 -5.64 4.91
CA GLY A 297 17.36 -4.99 4.45
C GLY A 297 17.82 -5.53 3.11
N LEU A 298 17.86 -6.86 2.95
CA LEU A 298 18.22 -7.50 1.68
C LEU A 298 17.26 -7.15 0.53
N LEU A 299 15.95 -7.04 0.82
CA LEU A 299 14.99 -6.58 -0.18
C LEU A 299 15.25 -5.12 -0.58
N VAL A 300 15.54 -4.24 0.38
CA VAL A 300 15.89 -2.83 0.12
C VAL A 300 17.14 -2.72 -0.76
N GLU A 301 18.16 -3.56 -0.53
CA GLU A 301 19.33 -3.65 -1.41
C GLU A 301 18.94 -4.06 -2.84
N CYS A 302 18.13 -5.12 -2.98
CA CYS A 302 17.65 -5.56 -4.29
C CYS A 302 16.84 -4.47 -5.01
N LEU A 303 16.02 -3.70 -4.29
CA LEU A 303 15.27 -2.57 -4.83
C LEU A 303 16.20 -1.47 -5.36
N ARG A 304 17.25 -1.12 -4.60
CA ARG A 304 18.24 -0.12 -5.02
C ARG A 304 19.02 -0.55 -6.26
N GLU A 305 19.42 -1.80 -6.33
CA GLU A 305 20.13 -2.34 -7.50
C GLU A 305 19.25 -2.32 -8.76
N VAL A 306 18.00 -2.76 -8.65
CA VAL A 306 17.05 -2.70 -9.77
C VAL A 306 16.81 -1.25 -10.19
N ALA A 307 16.63 -0.34 -9.24
CA ALA A 307 16.44 1.08 -9.55
C ALA A 307 17.64 1.67 -10.31
N GLY A 308 18.86 1.28 -9.97
CA GLY A 308 20.08 1.71 -10.68
C GLY A 308 20.15 1.29 -12.14
N GLU A 309 19.34 0.32 -12.57
CA GLU A 309 19.21 -0.12 -13.97
C GLU A 309 18.05 0.56 -14.71
N LEU A 310 17.14 1.19 -13.98
CA LEU A 310 15.98 1.92 -14.53
C LEU A 310 16.24 3.41 -14.72
N GLY A 311 17.17 3.96 -13.95
CA GLY A 311 17.62 5.36 -13.99
C GLY A 311 18.55 5.67 -15.17
#